data_AF-A0AAP0L9E0-F1
#
_entry.id   AF-A0AAP0L9E0-F1
#
_cell.length_a   1.000
_cell.length_b   1.000
_cell.length_c   1.000
_cell.angle_alpha   90.00
_cell.angle_beta   90.00
_cell.angle_gamma   90.00
#
_symmetry.space_group_name_H-M   'P 1'
#
loop_
_entity.id
_entity.type
_entity.pdbx_description
1 polymer ?
#
loop_
_entity_poly.entity_id
_entity_poly.type
_entity_poly.pdbx_seq_one_letter_code
_entity_poly.pdbx_strand_id
1 'polypeptide(L)'
;MYDDEVADDDDDNQSDNDDNSDQFTISLTVTVLKGDGPRLEFSCTATPDQISIDTMIIKDPDTAAAAASLEHQILYEGPEFSDLDENLQKAFYTYLEDRGIKSSLTNFLQEYMNDKENREYLTWLKSMKEFVEK
;
A
#
# COMPACT_ATOMS: atom_id res chain seq x y z
N MET A 1 20.08 65.43 5.91
CA MET A 1 20.99 64.67 6.79
C MET A 1 20.50 63.25 6.68
N TYR A 2 21.36 62.42 6.09
CA TYR A 2 21.14 61.05 5.66
C TYR A 2 20.77 60.15 6.85
N ASP A 3 19.82 59.24 6.65
CA ASP A 3 20.15 57.80 6.65
C ASP A 3 18.95 57.00 6.13
N ASP A 4 19.12 56.54 4.90
CA ASP A 4 18.36 55.50 4.23
C ASP A 4 19.19 54.23 4.41
N GLU A 5 18.95 53.49 5.48
CA GLU A 5 19.58 52.17 5.68
C GLU A 5 18.72 51.13 4.95
N VAL A 6 19.03 50.94 3.67
CA VAL A 6 18.65 49.73 2.93
C VAL A 6 19.51 48.58 3.46
N ALA A 7 18.91 47.72 4.27
CA ALA A 7 19.46 46.41 4.58
C ALA A 7 19.17 45.47 3.40
N ASP A 8 20.17 45.30 2.54
CA ASP A 8 20.30 44.12 1.68
C ASP A 8 20.52 42.91 2.60
N ASP A 9 19.54 42.02 2.67
CA ASP A 9 19.72 40.66 3.17
C ASP A 9 19.43 39.71 1.99
N ASP A 10 20.47 39.53 1.19
CA ASP A 10 20.60 38.42 0.25
C ASP A 10 20.79 37.12 1.04
N ASP A 11 20.22 36.04 0.51
CA ASP A 11 20.55 34.65 0.80
C ASP A 11 19.92 34.03 2.06
N ASP A 12 18.70 33.53 1.87
CA ASP A 12 18.48 32.12 2.20
C ASP A 12 17.67 31.51 1.07
N ASN A 13 18.39 31.00 0.06
CA ASN A 13 17.92 29.93 -0.82
C ASN A 13 17.65 28.70 0.06
N GLN A 14 16.57 28.76 0.82
CA GLN A 14 16.07 27.67 1.62
C GLN A 14 15.63 26.63 0.63
N SER A 15 16.53 25.70 0.39
CA SER A 15 16.33 24.50 -0.39
C SER A 15 14.89 24.04 -0.21
N ASP A 16 14.11 24.14 -1.28
CA ASP A 16 12.98 23.26 -1.52
C ASP A 16 13.57 21.85 -1.60
N ASN A 17 13.98 21.33 -0.44
CA ASN A 17 14.13 19.93 -0.20
C ASN A 17 12.69 19.45 -0.06
N ASP A 18 11.99 19.49 -1.19
CA ASP A 18 10.79 18.74 -1.47
C ASP A 18 11.22 17.28 -1.54
N ASP A 19 11.78 16.79 -0.44
CA ASP A 19 11.80 15.39 -0.05
C ASP A 19 10.38 15.05 0.45
N ASN A 20 9.36 15.48 -0.29
CA ASN A 20 8.29 14.56 -0.62
C ASN A 20 8.91 13.50 -1.55
N SER A 21 9.79 12.67 -1.00
CA SER A 21 9.74 11.28 -1.35
C SER A 21 8.29 10.89 -1.10
N ASP A 22 7.47 10.94 -2.15
CA ASP A 22 6.09 10.47 -2.12
C ASP A 22 6.16 9.08 -1.50
N GLN A 23 5.88 8.98 -0.19
CA GLN A 23 6.00 7.73 0.54
C GLN A 23 4.79 6.91 0.12
N PHE A 24 4.90 6.29 -1.06
CA PHE A 24 3.86 5.47 -1.63
C PHE A 24 3.59 4.32 -0.67
N THR A 25 2.39 4.40 -0.10
CA THR A 25 1.86 3.36 0.76
C THR A 25 0.97 2.46 -0.08
N ILE A 26 1.26 1.16 -0.05
CA ILE A 26 0.57 0.17 -0.86
C ILE A 26 -0.27 -0.72 0.04
N SER A 27 -1.59 -0.66 -0.13
CA SER A 27 -2.50 -1.61 0.51
C SER A 27 -2.48 -2.93 -0.26
N LEU A 28 -2.20 -4.03 0.44
CA LEU A 28 -2.01 -5.36 -0.10
C LEU A 28 -2.93 -6.33 0.63
N THR A 29 -3.59 -7.21 -0.11
CA THR A 29 -4.32 -8.34 0.45
C THR A 29 -3.62 -9.64 0.07
N VAL A 30 -3.14 -10.37 1.06
CA VAL A 30 -2.44 -11.64 0.87
C VAL A 30 -3.39 -12.77 1.21
N THR A 31 -3.78 -13.55 0.21
CA THR A 31 -4.61 -14.75 0.42
C THR A 31 -3.76 -16.01 0.33
N VAL A 32 -3.76 -16.80 1.39
CA VAL A 32 -3.08 -18.08 1.49
C VAL A 32 -4.12 -19.20 1.40
N LEU A 33 -3.97 -20.04 0.38
CA LEU A 33 -4.79 -21.22 0.14
C LEU A 33 -4.00 -22.49 0.46
N LYS A 34 -4.65 -23.45 1.12
CA LYS A 34 -4.09 -24.78 1.40
C LYS A 34 -5.06 -25.85 0.91
N GLY A 35 -4.96 -26.20 -0.37
CA GLY A 35 -5.89 -27.13 -1.03
C GLY A 35 -7.32 -26.60 -1.02
N ASP A 36 -8.30 -27.50 -0.85
CA ASP A 36 -9.73 -27.17 -0.74
C ASP A 36 -10.14 -26.73 0.69
N GLY A 37 -9.17 -26.43 1.55
CA GLY A 37 -9.40 -26.02 2.94
C GLY A 37 -9.73 -24.53 3.10
N PRO A 38 -9.81 -24.06 4.36
CA PRO A 38 -10.03 -22.64 4.65
C PRO A 38 -8.88 -21.79 4.09
N ARG A 39 -9.21 -20.57 3.65
CA ARG A 39 -8.24 -19.57 3.20
C ARG A 39 -7.93 -18.60 4.32
N LEU A 40 -6.67 -18.23 4.46
CA LEU A 40 -6.23 -17.19 5.39
C LEU A 40 -5.90 -15.94 4.60
N GLU A 41 -6.54 -14.84 4.93
CA GLU A 41 -6.37 -13.55 4.29
C GLU A 41 -5.72 -12.58 5.26
N PHE A 42 -4.64 -11.95 4.84
CA PHE A 42 -3.98 -10.87 5.56
C PHE A 42 -4.23 -9.57 4.81
N SER A 43 -4.69 -8.55 5.52
CA SER A 43 -4.66 -7.18 5.02
C SER A 43 -3.37 -6.55 5.52
N CYS A 44 -2.57 -6.04 4.60
CA CYS A 44 -1.27 -5.47 4.91
C CYS A 44 -1.13 -4.10 4.27
N THR A 45 -0.36 -3.27 4.95
CA THR A 45 0.05 -1.96 4.47
C THR A 45 1.56 -1.97 4.28
N ALA A 46 2.02 -1.72 3.07
CA ALA A 46 3.44 -1.71 2.73
C ALA A 46 3.94 -0.29 2.48
N THR A 47 5.01 0.06 3.18
CA THR A 47 5.81 1.27 3.00
C THR A 47 7.19 0.88 2.44
N PRO A 48 8.00 1.82 1.91
CA PRO A 48 9.32 1.48 1.34
C PRO A 48 10.18 0.62 2.27
N ASP A 49 10.10 0.87 3.57
CA ASP A 49 10.95 0.22 4.55
C ASP A 49 10.37 -1.09 5.09
N GLN A 50 9.04 -1.18 5.22
CA GLN A 50 8.40 -2.25 5.99
C GLN A 50 7.01 -2.63 5.45
N ILE A 51 6.59 -3.86 5.77
CA ILE A 51 5.22 -4.33 5.61
C ILE A 51 4.62 -4.51 7.01
N SER A 52 3.45 -3.91 7.24
CA SER A 52 2.66 -4.04 8.46
C SER A 52 1.42 -4.87 8.19
N ILE A 53 1.04 -5.74 9.13
CA ILE A 53 -0.20 -6.51 9.06
C ILE A 53 -1.27 -5.75 9.86
N ASP A 54 -2.37 -5.39 9.19
CA ASP A 54 -3.47 -4.64 9.79
C ASP A 54 -4.52 -5.61 10.37
N THR A 55 -5.01 -6.54 9.55
CA THR A 55 -6.06 -7.50 9.93
C THR A 55 -5.83 -8.88 9.32
N MET A 56 -6.47 -9.90 9.91
CA MET A 56 -6.35 -11.29 9.48
C MET A 56 -7.67 -12.05 9.57
N ILE A 57 -8.14 -12.59 8.45
CA ILE A 57 -9.43 -13.26 8.38
C ILE A 57 -9.26 -14.68 7.85
N ILE A 58 -9.89 -15.65 8.51
CA ILE A 58 -10.05 -17.00 7.98
C ILE A 58 -11.41 -17.09 7.29
N LYS A 59 -11.42 -17.42 6.00
CA LYS A 59 -12.66 -17.61 5.23
C LYS A 59 -12.75 -19.06 4.77
N ASP A 60 -13.84 -19.74 5.14
CA ASP A 60 -14.14 -21.07 4.64
C ASP A 60 -14.46 -21.07 3.13
N PRO A 61 -14.26 -22.21 2.45
CA PRO A 61 -14.58 -22.35 1.03
C PRO A 61 -16.10 -22.25 0.78
N ASP A 62 -16.95 -22.76 1.68
CA ASP A 62 -18.41 -22.69 1.53
C ASP A 62 -18.96 -21.27 1.71
N THR A 63 -18.35 -20.45 2.57
CA THR A 63 -18.74 -19.05 2.74
C THR A 63 -18.26 -18.18 1.58
N ALA A 64 -17.28 -18.62 0.78
CA ALA A 64 -16.88 -17.95 -0.48
C ALA A 64 -18.02 -17.85 -1.48
N ALA A 65 -18.68 -19.00 -1.70
CA ALA A 65 -19.75 -19.13 -2.68
C ALA A 65 -21.03 -18.45 -2.18
N ALA A 66 -21.27 -18.47 -0.87
CA ALA A 66 -22.37 -17.75 -0.23
C ALA A 66 -22.16 -16.23 -0.16
N ALA A 67 -20.91 -15.74 -0.04
CA ALA A 67 -20.59 -14.31 0.03
C ALA A 67 -20.86 -13.56 -1.30
N ALA A 68 -20.82 -14.25 -2.44
CA ALA A 68 -21.27 -13.68 -3.71
C ALA A 68 -22.80 -13.42 -3.75
N SER A 69 -23.56 -13.99 -2.80
CA SER A 69 -25.03 -13.88 -2.72
C SER A 69 -25.54 -13.14 -1.47
N LEU A 70 -24.67 -12.74 -0.54
CA LEU A 70 -25.10 -12.06 0.68
C LEU A 70 -23.98 -11.16 1.22
N GLU A 71 -24.03 -9.87 0.91
CA GLU A 71 -23.15 -8.81 1.41
C GLU A 71 -23.14 -8.63 2.95
N HIS A 72 -23.68 -9.56 3.74
CA HIS A 72 -23.98 -9.36 5.17
C HIS A 72 -23.78 -10.58 6.07
N GLN A 73 -22.98 -11.59 5.69
CA GLN A 73 -22.46 -12.49 6.73
C GLN A 73 -21.34 -11.78 7.47
N ILE A 74 -21.62 -11.40 8.72
CA ILE A 74 -20.64 -10.88 9.69
C ILE A 74 -19.66 -12.02 9.98
N LEU A 75 -18.67 -12.20 9.10
CA LEU A 75 -17.53 -13.07 9.32
C LEU A 75 -16.74 -12.45 10.46
N TYR A 76 -16.37 -13.27 11.44
CA TYR A 76 -15.48 -12.81 12.50
C TYR A 76 -14.12 -12.49 11.87
N GLU A 77 -13.76 -11.21 11.89
CA GLU A 77 -12.54 -10.69 11.26
C GLU A 77 -11.27 -10.97 12.08
N GLY A 78 -11.41 -11.73 13.17
CA GLY A 78 -10.33 -11.91 14.13
C GLY A 78 -10.24 -10.76 15.14
N PRO A 79 -9.38 -10.89 16.16
CA PRO A 79 -8.93 -9.75 16.95
C PRO A 79 -8.07 -8.81 16.10
N GLU A 80 -7.83 -7.59 16.57
CA GLU A 80 -6.80 -6.75 15.95
C GLU A 80 -5.45 -7.47 16.02
N PHE A 81 -4.63 -7.32 14.98
CA PHE A 81 -3.32 -7.97 14.94
C PHE A 81 -2.43 -7.56 16.13
N SER A 82 -2.53 -6.29 16.53
CA SER A 82 -1.83 -5.71 17.68
C SER A 82 -2.19 -6.36 19.02
N ASP A 83 -3.38 -6.95 19.15
CA ASP A 83 -3.84 -7.61 20.37
C ASP A 83 -3.31 -9.06 20.51
N LEU A 84 -2.67 -9.60 19.48
CA LEU A 84 -2.08 -10.93 19.51
C LEU A 84 -0.81 -10.95 20.37
N ASP A 85 -0.48 -12.13 20.92
CA ASP A 85 0.81 -12.33 21.61
C ASP A 85 2.00 -11.98 20.69
N GLU A 86 3.03 -11.34 21.23
CA GLU A 86 4.19 -10.89 20.46
C GLU A 86 4.89 -12.03 19.71
N ASN A 87 4.94 -13.24 20.26
CA ASN A 87 5.56 -14.37 19.58
C ASN A 87 4.71 -14.82 18.40
N LEU A 88 3.39 -14.73 18.52
CA LEU A 88 2.47 -15.05 17.44
C LEU A 88 2.54 -14.00 16.32
N GLN A 89 2.61 -12.72 16.67
CA GLN A 89 2.83 -11.64 15.70
C GLN A 89 4.13 -11.86 14.91
N LYS A 90 5.24 -12.13 15.61
CA LYS A 90 6.54 -12.46 14.99
C LYS A 90 6.44 -13.67 14.07
N ALA A 91 5.73 -14.72 14.48
CA ALA A 91 5.54 -15.91 13.66
C ALA A 91 4.79 -15.61 12.36
N PHE A 92 3.78 -14.72 12.37
CA PHE A 92 3.08 -14.30 11.15
C PHE A 92 3.96 -13.46 10.22
N TYR A 93 4.76 -12.55 10.76
CA TYR A 93 5.73 -11.81 9.95
C TYR A 93 6.75 -12.75 9.28
N THR A 94 7.35 -13.67 10.02
CA THR A 94 8.25 -14.69 9.44
C THR A 94 7.54 -15.56 8.41
N TYR A 95 6.29 -15.93 8.65
CA TYR A 95 5.50 -16.74 7.73
C TYR A 95 5.24 -16.06 6.37
N LEU A 96 5.01 -14.74 6.38
CA LEU A 96 4.85 -13.92 5.16
C LEU A 96 6.21 -13.67 4.47
N GLU A 97 7.26 -13.42 5.25
CA GLU A 97 8.62 -13.22 4.75
C GLU A 97 9.16 -14.46 4.03
N ASP A 98 8.93 -15.65 4.57
CA ASP A 98 9.28 -16.94 3.94
C ASP A 98 8.56 -17.16 2.60
N ARG A 99 7.43 -16.48 2.38
CA ARG A 99 6.67 -16.47 1.11
C ARG A 99 7.10 -15.36 0.15
N GLY A 100 8.12 -14.58 0.52
CA GLY A 100 8.65 -13.49 -0.29
C GLY A 100 7.94 -12.15 -0.10
N ILE A 101 7.03 -12.05 0.88
CA ILE A 101 6.38 -10.79 1.24
C ILE A 101 7.29 -10.08 2.22
N LYS A 102 8.23 -9.30 1.68
CA LYS A 102 9.28 -8.57 2.40
C LYS A 102 9.58 -7.24 1.71
N SER A 103 10.42 -6.39 2.29
CA SER A 103 10.71 -5.05 1.75
C SER A 103 11.18 -5.04 0.28
N SER A 104 11.87 -6.10 -0.19
CA SER A 104 12.24 -6.19 -1.61
C SER A 104 11.03 -6.26 -2.56
N LEU A 105 9.92 -6.86 -2.12
CA LEU A 105 8.66 -6.87 -2.88
C LEU A 105 8.07 -5.46 -2.93
N THR A 106 8.10 -4.72 -1.82
CA THR A 106 7.58 -3.35 -1.79
C THR A 106 8.35 -2.44 -2.74
N ASN A 107 9.69 -2.51 -2.73
CA ASN A 107 10.52 -1.72 -3.66
C ASN A 107 10.18 -2.03 -5.12
N PHE A 108 10.04 -3.31 -5.46
CA PHE A 108 9.63 -3.71 -6.81
C PHE A 108 8.23 -3.17 -7.16
N LEU A 109 7.28 -3.24 -6.24
CA LEU A 109 5.92 -2.75 -6.46
C LEU A 109 5.90 -1.24 -6.67
N GLN A 110 6.70 -0.47 -5.94
CA GLN A 110 6.81 0.97 -6.11
C GLN A 110 7.33 1.34 -7.51
N GLU A 111 8.45 0.74 -7.93
CA GLU A 111 8.96 0.92 -9.30
C GLU A 111 7.91 0.55 -10.35
N TYR A 112 7.25 -0.59 -10.18
CA TYR A 112 6.20 -1.05 -11.09
C TYR A 112 4.99 -0.11 -11.14
N MET A 113 4.59 0.47 -10.00
CA MET A 113 3.46 1.40 -9.92
C MET A 113 3.76 2.71 -10.65
N ASN A 114 4.95 3.29 -10.46
CA ASN A 114 5.38 4.49 -11.17
C ASN A 114 5.39 4.28 -12.69
N ASP A 115 5.94 3.14 -13.12
CA ASP A 115 5.96 2.74 -14.53
C ASP A 115 4.56 2.54 -15.10
N LYS A 116 3.65 1.94 -14.31
CA LYS A 116 2.26 1.74 -14.71
C LYS A 116 1.52 3.08 -14.81
N GLU A 117 1.63 3.94 -13.82
CA GLU A 117 1.00 5.26 -13.80
C GLU A 117 1.38 6.07 -15.05
N ASN A 118 2.66 6.11 -15.39
CA ASN A 118 3.14 6.78 -16.60
C ASN A 118 2.51 6.21 -17.88
N ARG A 119 2.41 4.89 -18.01
CA ARG A 119 1.76 4.24 -19.17
C ARG A 119 0.26 4.53 -19.24
N GLU A 120 -0.43 4.48 -18.11
CA GLU A 120 -1.86 4.75 -18.02
C GLU A 120 -2.14 6.23 -18.33
N TYR A 121 -1.32 7.16 -17.84
CA TYR A 121 -1.43 8.58 -18.14
C TYR A 121 -1.29 8.86 -19.64
N LEU A 122 -0.30 8.26 -20.30
CA LEU A 122 -0.15 8.37 -21.76
C LEU A 122 -1.35 7.79 -22.52
N THR A 123 -1.93 6.69 -22.02
CA THR A 123 -3.10 6.06 -22.62
C THR A 123 -4.36 6.92 -22.46
N TRP A 124 -4.51 7.53 -21.28
CA TRP A 124 -5.58 8.48 -21.00
C TRP A 124 -5.47 9.74 -21.88
N LEU A 125 -4.28 10.30 -22.05
CA LEU A 125 -4.05 11.44 -22.94
C LEU A 125 -4.40 11.11 -24.40
N LYS A 126 -4.05 9.92 -24.88
CA LYS A 126 -4.44 9.46 -26.23
C LYS A 126 -5.96 9.37 -26.36
N SER A 127 -6.63 8.76 -25.38
CA SER A 127 -8.10 8.67 -25.35
C SER A 127 -8.75 10.06 -25.35
N MET A 128 -8.18 11.02 -24.61
CA MET A 128 -8.67 12.40 -24.57
C MET A 128 -8.49 13.10 -25.92
N LYS A 129 -7.34 12.92 -26.57
CA LYS A 129 -7.10 13.47 -27.91
C LYS A 129 -8.15 12.95 -28.91
N GLU A 130 -8.36 11.63 -28.95
CA GLU A 130 -9.36 11.00 -29.83
C GLU A 130 -10.79 11.48 -29.55
N PHE A 131 -11.10 11.78 -28.28
CA PHE A 131 -12.39 12.33 -27.89
C PHE A 131 -12.60 13.76 -28.40
N VAL A 132 -11.58 14.62 -28.35
CA VAL A 132 -11.66 16.03 -28.77
C VAL A 132 -11.58 16.21 -30.30
N GLU A 133 -10.90 15.31 -31.00
CA GLU A 133 -10.80 15.34 -32.47
C GLU A 133 -12.06 14.84 -33.20
N LYS A 134 -13.04 14.31 -32.47
CA LYS A 134 -14.38 13.95 -32.96
C LYS A 134 -15.35 15.12 -32.91
#